data_AF-A0A6B2G343-F1
#
_entry.id   AF-A0A6B2G343-F1
#
_cell.length_a   1.000
_cell.length_b   1.000
_cell.length_c   1.000
_cell.angle_alpha   90.00
_cell.angle_beta   90.00
_cell.angle_gamma   90.00
#
_symmetry.space_group_name_H-M   'P 1'
#
loop_
_entity.id
_entity.type
_entity.pdbx_description
1 polymer ?
#
loop_
_entity_poly.entity_id
_entity_poly.type
_entity_poly.pdbx_seq_one_letter_code
_entity_poly.pdbx_strand_id
1 'polypeptide(L)'
;YIFFLSFENSHCEDYTTEKYWQALTSGAIPIVMGYNKNLNHLIPGSYIDVFSFSHPKHLATHLHKVLSDKNEFLKYHTWREKYSLVEHIPQGCKILDTMTKLLETNEPEDPTIHKISNISVCLTYENSANQLIQEDY
;
A
#
# COMPACT_ATOMS: atom_id res chain seq x y z
N TYR A 1 7.36 -0.58 17.06
CA TYR A 1 6.00 -1.07 17.34
C TYR A 1 5.77 -2.36 16.55
N ILE A 2 4.91 -3.27 17.01
CA ILE A 2 4.66 -4.57 16.33
C ILE A 2 3.81 -4.38 15.07
N PHE A 3 2.78 -3.54 15.15
CA PHE A 3 1.95 -3.14 14.01
C PHE A 3 2.19 -1.68 13.65
N PHE A 4 1.92 -1.35 12.39
CA PHE A 4 1.91 0.02 11.88
C PHE A 4 0.66 0.24 11.03
N LEU A 5 -0.12 1.29 11.29
CA LEU A 5 -1.28 1.64 10.47
C LEU A 5 -0.79 2.32 9.18
N SER A 6 -0.83 1.59 8.08
CA SER A 6 -0.40 2.04 6.75
C SER A 6 -1.61 2.41 5.89
N PHE A 7 -2.55 3.19 6.44
CA PHE A 7 -3.71 3.65 5.69
C PHE A 7 -3.33 4.81 4.79
N GLU A 8 -3.85 4.78 3.56
CA GLU A 8 -3.68 5.88 2.63
C GLU A 8 -4.73 6.95 2.82
N ASN A 9 -4.37 8.17 2.43
CA ASN A 9 -5.25 9.34 2.58
C ASN A 9 -6.49 9.28 1.68
N SER A 10 -6.42 8.44 0.64
CA SER A 10 -7.49 8.18 -0.31
C SER A 10 -7.54 6.69 -0.59
N HIS A 11 -8.72 6.19 -0.93
CA HIS A 11 -8.91 4.78 -1.22
C HIS A 11 -9.01 4.58 -2.73
N CYS A 12 -7.88 4.36 -3.40
CA CYS A 12 -7.80 4.27 -4.85
C CYS A 12 -7.06 3.02 -5.30
N GLU A 13 -7.37 2.56 -6.51
CA GLU A 13 -6.62 1.47 -7.14
C GLU A 13 -5.13 1.82 -7.23
N ASP A 14 -4.28 0.86 -6.90
CA ASP A 14 -2.82 0.96 -6.93
C ASP A 14 -2.21 2.14 -6.14
N TYR A 15 -2.99 2.83 -5.30
CA TYR A 15 -2.48 3.91 -4.46
C TYR A 15 -1.85 3.32 -3.19
N THR A 16 -0.53 3.20 -3.21
CA THR A 16 0.27 2.82 -2.04
C THR A 16 1.54 3.66 -2.01
N THR A 17 1.83 4.20 -0.84
CA THR A 17 2.88 5.18 -0.62
C THR A 17 3.95 4.62 0.33
N GLU A 18 4.82 5.50 0.83
CA GLU A 18 5.87 5.17 1.79
C GLU A 18 5.37 4.47 3.05
N LYS A 19 4.11 4.67 3.46
CA LYS A 19 3.58 4.18 4.75
C LYS A 19 3.66 2.67 4.88
N TYR A 20 3.39 1.94 3.81
CA TYR A 20 3.53 0.47 3.78
C TYR A 20 5.00 0.06 3.87
N TRP A 21 5.87 0.69 3.07
CA TRP A 21 7.29 0.37 3.03
C TRP A 21 8.01 0.72 4.34
N GLN A 22 7.65 1.84 4.96
CA GLN A 22 8.19 2.27 6.25
C GLN A 22 7.88 1.26 7.36
N ALA A 23 6.68 0.67 7.36
CA ALA A 23 6.33 -0.41 8.27
C ALA A 23 7.30 -1.58 8.13
N LEU A 24 7.50 -2.08 6.89
CA LEU A 24 8.38 -3.21 6.62
C LEU A 24 9.85 -2.94 7.00
N THR A 25 10.35 -1.74 6.68
CA THR A 25 11.72 -1.31 7.03
C THR A 25 11.91 -1.19 8.54
N SER A 26 10.88 -0.72 9.27
CA SER A 26 10.92 -0.65 10.74
C SER A 26 10.78 -2.00 11.45
N GLY A 27 10.50 -3.08 10.69
CA GLY A 27 10.24 -4.41 11.23
C GLY A 27 8.81 -4.61 11.76
N ALA A 28 7.93 -3.64 11.58
CA ALA A 28 6.52 -3.76 11.94
C ALA A 28 5.72 -4.51 10.85
N ILE A 29 4.56 -5.04 11.24
CA ILE A 29 3.56 -5.59 10.32
C ILE A 29 2.63 -4.45 9.88
N PRO A 30 2.62 -4.07 8.59
CA PRO A 30 1.68 -3.08 8.08
C PRO A 30 0.24 -3.59 8.14
N ILE A 31 -0.65 -2.74 8.65
CA ILE A 31 -2.10 -2.89 8.54
C ILE A 31 -2.56 -1.91 7.45
N VAL A 32 -3.06 -2.46 6.34
CA VAL A 32 -3.43 -1.71 5.13
C VAL A 32 -4.93 -1.69 4.93
N MET A 33 -5.39 -0.77 4.09
CA MET A 33 -6.77 -0.64 3.64
C MET A 33 -6.82 -0.78 2.11
N GLY A 34 -6.84 -2.01 1.61
CA GLY A 34 -6.63 -2.30 0.19
C GLY A 34 -7.83 -1.99 -0.70
N TYR A 35 -7.62 -1.25 -1.78
CA TYR A 35 -8.69 -0.89 -2.73
C TYR A 35 -9.30 -2.11 -3.40
N ASN A 36 -10.60 -2.36 -3.16
CA ASN A 36 -11.30 -3.55 -3.67
C ASN A 36 -10.52 -4.86 -3.45
N LYS A 37 -9.69 -4.93 -2.40
CA LYS A 37 -8.76 -6.04 -2.12
C LYS A 37 -7.70 -6.30 -3.22
N ASN A 38 -7.54 -5.38 -4.17
CA ASN A 38 -6.47 -5.40 -5.16
C ASN A 38 -5.18 -4.86 -4.52
N LEU A 39 -4.31 -5.78 -4.10
CA LEU A 39 -3.04 -5.51 -3.44
C LEU A 39 -1.89 -6.28 -4.11
N ASN A 40 -2.01 -6.51 -5.43
CA ASN A 40 -1.07 -7.33 -6.20
C ASN A 40 0.35 -6.73 -6.28
N HIS A 41 0.48 -5.42 -6.05
CA HIS A 41 1.74 -4.69 -5.98
C HIS A 41 2.44 -4.78 -4.61
N LEU A 42 1.77 -5.30 -3.58
CA LEU A 42 2.36 -5.52 -2.27
C LEU A 42 3.06 -6.88 -2.18
N ILE A 43 3.97 -7.02 -1.21
CA ILE A 43 4.68 -8.28 -0.97
C ILE A 43 3.69 -9.27 -0.33
N PRO A 44 3.42 -10.43 -0.96
CA PRO A 44 2.44 -11.39 -0.43
C PRO A 44 2.79 -11.85 0.99
N GLY A 45 1.78 -11.90 1.86
CA GLY A 45 1.91 -12.39 3.24
C GLY A 45 2.65 -11.45 4.20
N SER A 46 3.01 -10.24 3.78
CA SER A 46 3.75 -9.27 4.61
C SER A 46 2.86 -8.30 5.40
N TYR A 47 1.54 -8.28 5.14
CA TYR A 47 0.60 -7.29 5.65
C TYR A 47 -0.71 -7.91 6.13
N ILE A 48 -1.50 -7.11 6.85
CA ILE A 48 -2.87 -7.41 7.24
C ILE A 48 -3.79 -6.41 6.55
N ASP A 49 -4.70 -6.87 5.69
CA ASP A 49 -5.71 -6.01 5.07
C ASP A 49 -6.98 -5.99 5.92
N VAL A 50 -7.45 -4.80 6.28
CA VAL A 50 -8.65 -4.63 7.12
C VAL A 50 -9.90 -5.21 6.46
N PHE A 51 -9.99 -5.20 5.12
CA PHE A 51 -11.15 -5.74 4.39
C PHE A 51 -11.15 -7.26 4.25
N SER A 52 -10.12 -7.94 4.75
CA SER A 52 -10.12 -9.40 4.91
C SER A 52 -11.02 -9.85 6.06
N PHE A 53 -11.53 -8.93 6.87
CA PHE A 53 -12.40 -9.19 8.03
C PHE A 53 -13.77 -8.57 7.80
N SER A 54 -14.84 -9.32 8.09
CA SER A 54 -16.21 -8.82 7.98
C SER A 54 -16.60 -7.78 9.03
N HIS A 55 -15.85 -7.71 10.14
CA HIS A 55 -16.13 -6.78 11.24
C HIS A 55 -14.82 -6.38 11.94
N PRO A 56 -14.68 -5.11 12.38
CA PRO A 56 -13.53 -4.65 13.18
C PRO A 56 -13.17 -5.53 14.40
N LYS A 57 -14.15 -6.22 15.01
CA LYS A 57 -13.91 -7.14 16.13
C LYS A 57 -13.06 -8.35 15.70
N HIS A 58 -13.29 -8.87 14.51
CA HIS A 58 -12.50 -9.99 13.97
C HIS A 58 -11.06 -9.58 13.69
N LEU A 59 -10.85 -8.36 13.16
CA LEU A 59 -9.51 -7.78 13.03
C LEU A 59 -8.83 -7.68 14.40
N ALA A 60 -9.51 -7.11 15.41
CA ALA A 60 -8.95 -6.99 16.76
C ALA A 60 -8.59 -8.35 17.38
N THR A 61 -9.45 -9.37 17.22
CA THR A 61 -9.15 -10.74 17.66
C THR A 61 -7.93 -11.32 16.95
N HIS A 62 -7.80 -11.09 15.64
CA HIS A 62 -6.64 -11.55 14.86
C HIS A 62 -5.36 -10.86 15.30
N LEU A 63 -5.37 -9.54 15.49
CA LEU A 63 -4.22 -8.78 15.99
C LEU A 63 -3.77 -9.30 17.37
N HIS A 64 -4.72 -9.59 18.27
CA HIS A 64 -4.41 -10.19 19.56
C HIS A 64 -3.75 -11.57 19.42
N LYS A 65 -4.25 -12.43 18.51
CA LYS A 65 -3.66 -13.73 18.23
C LYS A 65 -2.20 -13.58 17.78
N VAL A 66 -1.95 -12.71 16.81
CA VAL A 66 -0.60 -12.44 16.27
C VAL A 66 0.35 -11.91 17.36
N LEU A 67 -0.13 -11.07 18.29
CA LEU A 67 0.66 -10.62 19.43
C LEU A 67 1.00 -11.73 20.42
N SER A 68 0.07 -12.65 20.64
CA SER A 68 0.21 -13.72 21.64
C SER A 68 1.00 -14.94 21.14
N ASP A 69 1.15 -15.10 19.82
CA ASP A 69 1.82 -16.25 19.21
C ASP A 69 2.98 -15.79 18.31
N LYS A 70 4.20 -16.11 18.76
CA LYS A 70 5.44 -15.81 18.03
C LYS A 70 5.46 -16.42 16.64
N ASN A 71 4.89 -17.61 16.44
CA ASN A 71 4.87 -18.25 15.13
C ASN A 71 3.95 -17.51 14.18
N GLU A 72 2.79 -17.03 14.66
CA GLU A 72 1.89 -16.20 13.84
C GLU A 72 2.55 -14.86 13.46
N PHE A 73 3.26 -14.22 14.40
CA PHE A 73 4.06 -13.03 14.11
C PHE A 73 5.13 -13.30 13.04
N LEU A 74 5.90 -14.39 13.18
CA LEU A 74 7.00 -14.70 12.26
C LEU A 74 6.52 -15.02 10.83
N LYS A 75 5.29 -15.53 10.65
CA LYS A 75 4.72 -15.74 9.31
C LYS A 75 4.73 -14.46 8.46
N TYR A 76 4.44 -13.31 9.07
CA TYR A 76 4.46 -12.00 8.41
C TYR A 76 5.86 -11.48 8.05
N HIS A 77 6.92 -12.24 8.36
CA HIS A 77 8.30 -11.92 8.02
C HIS A 77 8.97 -12.96 7.11
N THR A 78 8.28 -14.05 6.77
CA THR A 78 8.78 -15.10 5.85
C THR A 78 9.13 -14.57 4.46
N TRP A 79 8.47 -13.51 4.03
CA TRP A 79 8.76 -12.85 2.75
C TRP A 79 10.22 -12.39 2.62
N ARG A 80 10.93 -12.14 3.75
CA ARG A 80 12.33 -11.72 3.74
C ARG A 80 13.29 -12.77 3.17
N GLU A 81 12.84 -14.02 3.03
CA GLU A 81 13.59 -15.09 2.38
C GLU A 81 13.63 -14.94 0.84
N LYS A 82 12.63 -14.23 0.26
CA LYS A 82 12.45 -14.11 -1.19
C LYS A 82 12.59 -12.68 -1.70
N TYR A 83 12.31 -11.69 -0.86
CA TYR A 83 12.30 -10.28 -1.24
C TYR A 83 13.26 -9.48 -0.38
N SER A 84 13.95 -8.54 -1.01
CA SER A 84 14.79 -7.55 -0.36
C SER A 84 14.18 -6.17 -0.53
N LEU A 85 14.14 -5.38 0.55
CA LEU A 85 13.78 -3.98 0.45
C LEU A 85 14.97 -3.21 -0.11
N VAL A 86 14.76 -2.51 -1.22
CA VAL A 86 15.76 -1.62 -1.81
C VAL A 86 15.33 -0.20 -1.51
N GLU A 87 16.20 0.55 -0.84
CA GLU A 87 15.97 1.98 -0.64
C GLU A 87 16.04 2.67 -2.01
N HIS A 88 14.92 3.25 -2.44
CA HIS A 88 14.91 4.01 -3.68
C HIS A 88 15.32 5.45 -3.39
N ILE A 89 16.56 5.78 -3.75
CA ILE A 89 17.03 7.16 -3.76
C ILE A 89 16.54 7.80 -5.08
N PRO A 90 15.69 8.83 -5.04
CA PRO A 90 15.24 9.51 -6.25
C PRO A 90 16.45 10.05 -7.03
N GLN A 91 16.57 9.67 -8.31
CA GLN A 91 17.65 10.16 -9.17
C GLN A 91 17.31 11.53 -9.76
N GLY A 92 17.07 12.52 -8.88
CA GLY A 92 16.60 13.85 -9.26
C GLY A 92 17.44 14.52 -10.35
N CYS A 93 18.78 14.43 -10.25
CA CYS A 93 19.68 14.98 -11.29
C CYS A 93 19.47 14.30 -12.65
N LYS A 94 19.34 12.97 -12.68
CA LYS A 94 19.12 12.24 -13.93
C LYS A 94 17.78 12.60 -14.56
N ILE A 95 16.73 12.78 -13.73
CA ILE A 95 15.42 13.23 -14.19
C ILE A 95 15.55 14.62 -14.81
N LEU A 96 16.20 15.57 -14.13
CA LEU A 96 16.41 16.93 -14.62
C LEU A 96 17.21 16.95 -15.92
N ASP A 97 18.27 16.15 -16.02
CA ASP A 97 19.07 16.01 -17.24
C ASP A 97 18.22 15.48 -18.41
N THR A 98 17.39 14.47 -18.15
CA THR A 98 16.46 13.93 -19.15
C THR A 98 15.43 14.97 -19.58
N MET A 99 14.83 15.70 -18.63
CA MET A 99 13.87 16.76 -18.94
C MET A 99 14.50 17.87 -19.78
N THR A 100 15.73 18.28 -19.45
CA THR A 100 16.45 19.31 -20.21
C THR A 100 16.71 18.86 -21.65
N LYS A 101 17.13 17.61 -21.85
CA LYS A 101 17.27 17.01 -23.19
C LYS A 101 15.96 16.94 -23.95
N LEU A 102 14.86 16.59 -23.28
CA LEU A 102 13.54 16.52 -23.91
C LEU A 102 13.05 17.90 -24.37
N LEU A 103 13.36 18.98 -23.64
CA LEU A 103 13.06 20.35 -24.06
C LEU A 103 13.83 20.77 -25.33
N GLU A 104 14.99 20.15 -25.60
CA GLU A 104 15.80 20.41 -26.79
C GLU A 104 15.33 19.59 -28.01
N THR A 105 14.46 18.59 -27.80
CA THR A 105 13.95 17.71 -28.85
C THR A 105 12.48 18.02 -29.19
N ASN A 106 12.14 18.09 -30.48
CA ASN A 106 10.75 18.20 -30.95
C ASN A 106 9.99 16.85 -30.90
N GLU A 107 10.18 16.05 -29.85
CA GLU A 107 9.43 14.80 -29.72
C GLU A 107 7.96 15.08 -29.32
N PRO A 108 7.00 14.33 -29.87
CA PRO A 108 5.59 14.47 -29.50
C PRO A 108 5.36 14.07 -28.04
N GLU A 109 4.37 14.71 -27.39
CA GLU A 109 3.96 14.36 -26.03
C GLU A 109 3.55 12.87 -25.93
N ASP A 110 3.98 12.23 -24.83
CA ASP A 110 3.57 10.86 -24.55
C ASP A 110 2.05 10.81 -24.26
N PRO A 111 1.26 10.09 -25.08
CA PRO A 111 -0.19 10.03 -24.92
C PRO A 111 -0.64 9.36 -23.61
N THR A 112 0.27 8.71 -22.88
CA THR A 112 0.00 8.07 -21.58
C THR A 112 0.03 9.05 -20.40
N ILE A 113 0.59 10.26 -20.56
CA ILE A 113 0.61 11.29 -19.50
C ILE A 113 -0.79 11.66 -18.99
N HIS A 114 -1.80 11.67 -19.86
CA HIS A 114 -3.17 11.95 -19.45
C HIS A 114 -3.85 10.76 -18.75
N LYS A 115 -3.31 9.55 -18.88
CA LYS A 115 -3.85 8.37 -18.19
C LYS A 115 -3.46 8.37 -16.72
N ILE A 116 -2.25 8.82 -16.39
CA ILE A 116 -1.75 8.87 -14.99
C ILE A 116 -2.41 9.97 -14.15
N SER A 117 -2.99 11.00 -14.77
CA SER A 117 -3.65 12.12 -14.07
C SER A 117 -5.15 11.91 -13.86
N ASN A 118 -5.71 10.78 -14.30
CA ASN A 118 -7.13 10.51 -14.14
C ASN A 118 -7.48 10.11 -12.69
N ILE A 119 -7.88 11.11 -11.89
CA ILE A 119 -8.23 10.91 -10.46
C ILE A 119 -9.61 10.26 -10.24
N SER A 120 -10.37 9.96 -11.30
CA SER A 120 -11.69 9.31 -11.21
C SER A 120 -11.64 7.84 -10.76
N VAL A 121 -10.46 7.32 -10.44
CA VAL A 121 -10.19 5.90 -10.10
C VAL A 121 -10.26 5.65 -8.58
N CYS A 122 -10.54 6.68 -7.78
CA CYS A 122 -10.66 6.61 -6.32
C CYS A 122 -12.10 6.41 -5.85
N LEU A 123 -12.30 5.63 -4.76
CA LEU A 123 -13.55 5.67 -4.01
C LEU A 123 -13.68 7.01 -3.28
N THR A 124 -14.93 7.45 -3.11
CA THR A 124 -15.26 8.56 -2.20
C THR A 124 -15.07 8.14 -0.75
N TYR A 125 -14.94 9.12 0.15
CA TYR A 125 -14.88 8.87 1.59
C TYR A 125 -16.08 8.05 2.09
N GLU A 126 -17.29 8.39 1.63
CA GLU A 126 -18.53 7.71 2.01
C GLU A 126 -18.53 6.23 1.56
N ASN A 127 -18.12 5.95 0.32
CA ASN A 127 -18.00 4.58 -0.17
C ASN A 127 -16.91 3.80 0.58
N SER A 128 -15.81 4.45 0.95
CA SER A 128 -14.73 3.84 1.73
C SER A 128 -15.19 3.50 3.16
N ALA A 129 -15.94 4.39 3.80
CA ALA A 129 -16.49 4.17 5.14
C ALA A 129 -17.53 3.04 5.15
N ASN A 130 -18.42 2.99 4.16
CA ASN A 130 -19.43 1.94 4.04
C ASN A 130 -18.83 0.54 3.83
N GLN A 131 -17.65 0.44 3.20
CA GLN A 131 -16.96 -0.85 3.09
C GLN A 131 -16.37 -1.33 4.43
N LEU A 132 -16.00 -0.40 5.33
CA LEU A 132 -15.49 -0.73 6.67
C LEU A 132 -16.60 -1.09 7.65
N ILE A 133 -17.77 -0.49 7.45
CA ILE A 133 -18.98 -0.66 8.25
C ILE A 133 -19.96 -1.47 7.40
N GLN A 134 -19.68 -2.76 7.18
CA GLN A 134 -20.75 -3.67 6.76
C GLN A 134 -21.73 -3.77 7.93
N GLU A 135 -22.79 -2.97 7.90
CA GLU A 135 -23.92 -3.10 8.82
C GLU A 135 -24.63 -4.42 8.53
N ASP A 136 -24.25 -5.48 9.24
CA ASP A 136 -25.08 -6.67 9.38
C ASP A 136 -26.31 -6.28 10.23
N TYR A 137 -27.46 -6.09 9.57
CA TYR A 137 -28.79 -6.17 10.20
C TYR A 137 -29.25 -7.63 10.29
#